data_AF-A0A520C7P3-F1
#
_entry.id   AF-A0A520C7P3-F1
#
_cell.length_a   1.000
_cell.length_b   1.000
_cell.length_c   1.000
_cell.angle_alpha   90.00
_cell.angle_beta   90.00
_cell.angle_gamma   90.00
#
_symmetry.space_group_name_H-M   'P 1'
#
loop_
_entity.id
_entity.type
_entity.pdbx_description
1 polymer ?
#
loop_
_entity_poly.entity_id
_entity_poly.type
_entity_poly.pdbx_seq_one_letter_code
_entity_poly.pdbx_strand_id
1 'polypeptide(L)'
;FDKTIEAALRYADKDGETLVIVTADHETGGLTLLDADTKNGKISGHFSTDDHTNIMVPVFAYGPKSDVFTGMYPNSEIFKKILQVLSLTN
;
A
#
# COMPACT_ATOMS: atom_id res chain seq x y z
N PHE A 1 10.21 -4.25 5.37
CA PHE A 1 9.28 -3.59 4.43
C PHE A 1 9.59 -2.10 4.34
N ASP A 2 9.42 -1.34 5.43
CA ASP A 2 9.58 0.14 5.44
C ASP A 2 10.94 0.63 4.92
N LYS A 3 12.05 -0.01 5.32
CA LYS A 3 13.40 0.32 4.81
C LYS A 3 13.53 0.16 3.28
N THR A 4 12.80 -0.79 2.71
CA THR A 4 12.77 -1.01 1.25
C THR A 4 11.99 0.09 0.56
N ILE A 5 10.85 0.50 1.13
CA ILE A 5 10.07 1.64 0.64
C ILE A 5 10.94 2.91 0.71
N GLU A 6 11.61 3.15 1.83
CA GLU A 6 12.53 4.29 1.98
C GLU A 6 13.58 4.31 0.86
N ALA A 7 14.24 3.19 0.59
CA ALA A 7 15.22 3.08 -0.48
C ALA A 7 14.62 3.35 -1.87
N ALA A 8 13.42 2.84 -2.15
CA ALA A 8 12.71 3.06 -3.41
C ALA A 8 12.31 4.53 -3.59
N LEU A 9 11.82 5.18 -2.53
CA LEU A 9 11.47 6.61 -2.55
C LEU A 9 12.71 7.48 -2.75
N ARG A 10 13.84 7.20 -2.07
CA ARG A 10 15.11 7.89 -2.29
C ARG A 10 15.62 7.76 -3.72
N TYR A 11 15.42 6.59 -4.33
CA TYR A 11 15.74 6.39 -5.74
C TYR A 11 14.83 7.23 -6.63
N ALA A 12 13.52 7.21 -6.38
CA ALA A 12 12.55 7.98 -7.15
C ALA A 12 12.80 9.50 -7.08
N ASP A 13 13.17 10.02 -5.90
CA ASP A 13 13.55 11.43 -5.72
C ASP A 13 14.77 11.82 -6.56
N LYS A 14 15.74 10.91 -6.70
CA LYS A 14 16.98 11.16 -7.46
C LYS A 14 16.76 11.06 -8.97
N ASP A 15 15.93 10.12 -9.39
CA ASP A 15 15.68 9.82 -10.80
C ASP A 15 14.69 10.82 -11.43
N GLY A 16 13.66 11.24 -10.69
CA GLY A 16 12.63 12.19 -11.15
C GLY A 16 11.58 11.60 -12.11
N GLU A 17 11.87 10.47 -12.76
CA GLU A 17 10.99 9.80 -13.74
C GLU A 17 10.50 8.43 -13.25
N THR A 18 10.67 8.15 -11.96
CA THR A 18 10.28 6.88 -11.35
C THR A 18 8.99 7.01 -10.55
N LEU A 19 8.03 6.14 -10.86
CA LEU A 19 6.80 5.93 -10.09
C LEU A 19 6.96 4.72 -9.16
N VAL A 20 6.68 4.91 -7.87
CA VAL A 20 6.64 3.85 -6.85
C VAL A 20 5.19 3.59 -6.47
N ILE A 21 4.76 2.32 -6.52
CA ILE A 21 3.42 1.87 -6.11
C ILE A 21 3.60 0.82 -5.00
N VAL A 22 2.87 0.98 -3.90
CA VAL A 22 2.90 0.07 -2.74
C VAL A 22 1.46 -0.34 -2.41
N THR A 23 1.20 -1.64 -2.31
CA THR A 23 -0.10 -2.19 -1.90
C THR A 23 0.12 -3.51 -1.17
N ALA A 24 -0.93 -4.01 -0.52
CA ALA A 24 -1.01 -5.41 -0.11
C ALA A 24 -1.82 -6.23 -1.14
N ASP A 25 -1.69 -7.54 -1.07
CA ASP A 25 -2.49 -8.53 -1.79
C ASP A 25 -3.83 -8.81 -1.08
N HIS A 26 -3.79 -8.92 0.25
CA HIS A 26 -4.96 -9.02 1.12
C HIS A 26 -4.61 -8.67 2.58
N GLU A 27 -5.62 -8.54 3.44
CA GLU A 27 -5.43 -8.48 4.89
C GLU A 27 -5.44 -9.90 5.48
N THR A 28 -4.71 -10.09 6.58
CA THR A 28 -4.59 -11.38 7.24
C THR A 28 -4.75 -11.23 8.75
N GLY A 29 -5.62 -12.07 9.33
CA GLY A 29 -5.81 -12.20 10.77
C GLY A 29 -6.91 -11.31 11.35
N GLY A 30 -7.43 -10.34 10.60
CA GLY A 30 -8.45 -9.40 11.10
C GLY A 30 -7.96 -8.63 12.32
N LEU A 31 -6.73 -8.11 12.27
CA LEU A 31 -6.10 -7.44 13.40
C LEU A 31 -6.86 -6.16 13.75
N THR A 32 -7.36 -6.09 14.98
CA THR A 32 -7.99 -4.89 15.53
C THR A 32 -7.20 -4.39 16.73
N LEU A 33 -6.86 -3.10 16.76
CA LEU A 33 -6.31 -2.43 17.94
C LEU A 33 -7.46 -2.01 18.85
N LEU A 34 -7.49 -2.54 20.07
CA LEU A 34 -8.61 -2.36 21.00
C LEU A 34 -8.35 -1.25 22.02
N ASP A 35 -7.13 -1.17 22.55
CA ASP A 35 -6.76 -0.19 23.58
C ASP A 35 -5.26 0.10 23.58
N ALA A 36 -4.87 1.24 24.15
CA ALA A 36 -3.49 1.65 24.34
C ALA A 36 -3.27 2.23 25.74
N ASP A 37 -2.48 1.53 26.55
CA ASP A 37 -1.96 2.04 27.81
C ASP A 37 -0.63 2.78 27.55
N THR A 38 -0.74 4.07 27.33
CA THR A 38 0.39 4.96 27.03
C THR A 38 1.34 5.14 28.21
N LYS A 39 0.89 4.92 29.46
CA LYS A 39 1.75 5.04 30.65
C LYS A 39 2.72 3.87 30.76
N ASN A 40 2.26 2.68 30.39
CA ASN A 40 3.06 1.47 30.42
C ASN A 40 3.60 1.05 29.04
N GLY A 41 3.31 1.81 27.98
CA GLY A 41 3.76 1.53 26.61
C GLY A 41 3.17 0.25 26.03
N LYS A 42 1.94 -0.10 26.40
CA LYS A 42 1.27 -1.33 25.95
C LYS A 42 0.12 -1.03 24.99
N ILE A 43 -0.06 -1.91 24.02
CA ILE A 43 -1.19 -1.89 23.08
C ILE A 43 -1.86 -3.25 23.16
N SER A 44 -3.19 -3.25 23.24
CA SER A 44 -4.01 -4.45 23.21
C SER A 44 -4.57 -4.63 21.80
N GLY A 45 -4.28 -5.78 21.18
CA GLY A 45 -4.78 -6.16 19.87
C GLY A 45 -5.54 -7.49 19.92
N HIS A 46 -6.42 -7.71 18.95
CA HIS A 46 -7.16 -8.95 18.76
C HIS A 46 -7.10 -9.39 17.31
N PHE A 47 -6.92 -10.69 17.09
CA PHE A 47 -7.02 -11.34 15.79
C PHE A 47 -8.33 -12.12 15.75
N SER A 48 -9.13 -11.87 14.72
CA SER A 48 -10.45 -12.49 14.57
C SER A 48 -10.39 -13.84 13.85
N THR A 49 -9.27 -14.14 13.18
CA THR A 49 -9.05 -15.35 12.40
C THR A 49 -7.54 -15.67 12.31
N ASP A 50 -7.17 -16.88 11.92
CA ASP A 50 -5.82 -17.29 11.53
C ASP A 50 -5.61 -17.28 9.99
N ASP A 51 -6.62 -16.83 9.24
CA ASP A 51 -6.65 -16.77 7.77
C ASP A 51 -6.86 -15.32 7.26
N HIS A 52 -7.11 -15.16 5.97
CA HIS A 52 -7.36 -13.88 5.30
C HIS A 52 -8.71 -13.26 5.68
N THR A 53 -8.79 -11.93 5.55
CA THR A 53 -10.07 -11.21 5.54
C THR A 53 -10.28 -10.43 4.25
N ASN A 54 -11.51 -9.98 4.02
CA ASN A 54 -11.93 -9.29 2.80
C ASN A 54 -11.93 -7.76 2.94
N ILE A 55 -11.30 -7.21 3.97
CA ILE A 55 -11.20 -5.75 4.13
C ILE A 55 -10.33 -5.16 3.01
N MET A 56 -10.70 -3.96 2.58
CA MET A 56 -9.94 -3.25 1.54
C MET A 56 -8.53 -2.94 2.02
N VAL A 57 -7.56 -3.16 1.14
CA VAL A 57 -6.17 -2.80 1.36
C VAL A 57 -5.84 -1.48 0.64
N PRO A 58 -4.97 -0.64 1.21
CA PRO A 58 -4.58 0.62 0.59
C PRO A 58 -3.62 0.42 -0.58
N VAL A 59 -3.75 1.28 -1.59
CA VAL A 59 -2.72 1.49 -2.62
C VAL A 59 -2.10 2.87 -2.37
N PHE A 60 -0.78 2.92 -2.19
CA PHE A 60 0.01 4.15 -2.12
C PHE A 60 0.79 4.32 -3.42
N ALA A 61 0.90 5.56 -3.91
CA ALA A 61 1.67 5.89 -5.09
C ALA A 61 2.47 7.18 -4.88
N TYR A 62 3.72 7.21 -5.37
CA TYR A 62 4.63 8.36 -5.26
C TYR A 62 5.46 8.52 -6.54
N GLY A 63 5.61 9.76 -7.01
CA GLY A 63 6.30 10.10 -8.26
C GLY A 63 5.36 10.55 -9.38
N PRO A 64 5.87 10.67 -10.62
CA PRO A 64 5.09 11.11 -11.77
C PRO A 64 3.87 10.21 -12.04
N LYS A 65 2.73 10.83 -12.39
CA LYS A 65 1.44 10.13 -12.68
C LYS A 65 0.86 9.33 -11.51
N SER A 66 1.27 9.59 -10.27
CA SER A 66 0.75 8.93 -9.06
C SER A 66 -0.76 9.16 -8.83
N ASP A 67 -1.31 10.25 -9.35
CA ASP A 67 -2.74 10.59 -9.31
C ASP A 67 -3.64 9.53 -9.97
N VAL A 68 -3.12 8.78 -10.94
CA VAL A 68 -3.82 7.68 -11.64
C VAL A 68 -4.21 6.55 -10.68
N PHE A 69 -3.54 6.43 -9.53
CA PHE A 69 -3.76 5.38 -8.52
C PHE A 69 -4.63 5.85 -7.33
N THR A 70 -5.29 7.01 -7.45
CA THR A 70 -6.24 7.49 -6.46
C THR A 70 -7.62 6.85 -6.62
N GLY A 71 -8.40 6.80 -5.53
CA GLY A 71 -9.75 6.25 -5.51
C GLY A 71 -9.84 4.78 -5.12
N MET A 72 -11.03 4.20 -5.34
CA MET A 72 -11.33 2.80 -5.02
C MET A 72 -11.54 2.01 -6.31
N TYR A 73 -10.83 0.89 -6.47
CA TYR A 73 -10.92 0.05 -7.65
C TYR A 73 -10.49 -1.39 -7.35
N PRO A 74 -10.91 -2.37 -8.16
CA PRO A 74 -10.42 -3.74 -8.06
C PRO A 74 -8.92 -3.84 -8.33
N ASN A 75 -8.23 -4.79 -7.68
CA ASN A 75 -6.80 -5.01 -7.88
C ASN A 75 -6.41 -5.29 -9.35
N SER A 76 -7.32 -5.87 -10.14
CA SER A 76 -7.13 -6.11 -11.58
C SER A 76 -6.91 -4.83 -12.40
N GLU A 77 -7.34 -3.67 -11.89
CA GLU A 77 -7.12 -2.37 -12.52
C GLU A 77 -5.68 -1.86 -12.32
N ILE A 78 -4.93 -2.35 -11.32
CA ILE A 78 -3.55 -1.92 -11.05
C ILE A 78 -2.67 -2.19 -12.27
N PHE A 79 -2.76 -3.39 -12.85
CA PHE A 79 -2.01 -3.76 -14.05
C PHE A 79 -2.31 -2.82 -15.23
N LYS A 80 -3.59 -2.52 -15.46
CA LYS A 80 -4.02 -1.64 -16.56
C LYS A 80 -3.51 -0.21 -16.36
N LYS A 81 -3.58 0.30 -15.13
CA LYS A 81 -3.04 1.61 -14.74
C LYS A 81 -1.53 1.68 -14.93
N ILE A 82 -0.79 0.62 -14.60
CA ILE A 82 0.66 0.53 -14.87
C ILE A 82 0.94 0.62 -16.38
N LEU A 83 0.22 -0.13 -17.21
CA LEU A 83 0.38 -0.05 -18.66
C LEU A 83 0.08 1.35 -19.21
N GLN A 84 -0.96 2.00 -18.68
CA GLN A 84 -1.33 3.37 -19.04
C GLN A 84 -0.20 4.36 -18.74
N VAL A 85 0.40 4.31 -17.54
CA VAL A 85 1.45 5.28 -17.16
C VAL A 85 2.77 5.06 -17.90
N LEU A 86 3.05 3.81 -18.30
CA LEU A 86 4.18 3.45 -19.18
C LEU A 86 3.94 3.78 -20.66
N SER A 87 2.77 4.30 -21.02
CA SER A 87 2.39 4.59 -22.42
C SER A 87 2.47 3.35 -23.32
N LEU A 88 2.18 2.17 -22.76
CA LEU A 88 2.18 0.88 -23.46
C LEU A 88 0.79 0.48 -23.98
N THR A 89 -0.18 1.39 -23.88
CA THR A 89 -1.52 1.24 -24.45
C THR A 89 -1.67 2.20 -25.63
N ASN A 90 -1.53 1.67 -26.85
CA ASN A 90 -2.01 2.27 -28.09
C ASN A 90 -3.39 1.71 -28.42
#